data_AF-A0A846E1W7-F1
#
_entry.id   AF-A0A846E1W7-F1
#
_cell.length_a   1.000
_cell.length_b   1.000
_cell.length_c   1.000
_cell.angle_alpha   90.00
_cell.angle_beta   90.00
_cell.angle_gamma   90.00
#
_symmetry.space_group_name_H-M   'P 1'
#
loop_
_entity.id
_entity.type
_entity.pdbx_description
1 polymer ?
#
loop_
_entity_poly.entity_id
_entity_poly.type
_entity_poly.pdbx_seq_one_letter_code
_entity_poly.pdbx_strand_id
1 'polypeptide(L)'
;MRQQHWLEILEWFCLAIALLLAAIAQPFFYTGIPIVAALILNRINRDRLQPTDRDREQVRSLQESQNIQLNRYQTLQEQLLTLTQQLEQYEARTQTDETLAQQVRSLQETQRSQGEQLATLSQTTQTLQQQLASPEYQRLKEQLFALAQQLVQYENHTEAAILSTQEQLTQYETLAEEAILSTQQQVESLQPSIHQIQGVQATVENFTQRLSQLEGHYAELEQQIQQARENIQTAIAQLNTTPPSQSPEPIVPVEEPPPKTESFDAQLPVNYHQLRDLLAAGLWQQADLETKALMLQACDQPQASKLSTDRITQFPCKALWTIDRLWVYYSQGRFGFSVQKQIYDAVGQNYDRFGDRLQWKVNQNWKNYADLNFSPQAPLGHLPLGALITDTSLGWFGFEWASLFARLERCQNPSS
;
A
#
# COMPACT_ATOMS: atom_id res chain seq x y z
N MET A 1 15.37 -36.94 32.24
CA MET A 1 16.61 -37.08 31.43
C MET A 1 16.34 -37.55 30.00
N ARG A 2 15.84 -38.76 29.70
CA ARG A 2 15.69 -39.20 28.28
C ARG A 2 14.71 -38.40 27.40
N GLN A 3 13.75 -37.65 27.94
CA GLN A 3 12.82 -36.83 27.14
C GLN A 3 13.36 -35.44 26.72
N GLN A 4 14.36 -34.89 27.42
CA GLN A 4 14.91 -33.56 27.05
C GLN A 4 15.76 -33.65 25.77
N HIS A 5 16.59 -34.68 25.62
CA HIS A 5 17.37 -34.87 24.38
C HIS A 5 16.51 -35.06 23.12
N TRP A 6 15.29 -35.62 23.23
CA TRP A 6 14.41 -35.71 22.06
C TRP A 6 13.87 -34.34 21.60
N LEU A 7 13.70 -33.39 22.52
CA LEU A 7 13.29 -32.02 22.19
C LEU A 7 14.43 -31.22 21.58
N GLU A 8 15.64 -31.32 22.15
CA GLU A 8 16.85 -30.71 21.57
C GLU A 8 17.11 -31.25 20.15
N ILE A 9 17.03 -32.57 19.95
CA ILE A 9 17.19 -33.19 18.62
C ILE A 9 16.12 -32.67 17.64
N LEU A 10 14.88 -32.45 18.07
CA LEU A 10 13.81 -31.89 17.24
C LEU A 10 14.07 -30.42 16.86
N GLU A 11 14.52 -29.58 17.80
CA GLU A 11 14.89 -28.18 17.51
C GLU A 11 16.04 -28.10 16.49
N TRP A 12 17.10 -28.90 16.68
CA TRP A 12 18.21 -28.96 15.73
C TRP A 12 17.80 -29.53 14.36
N PHE A 13 16.86 -30.48 14.31
CA PHE A 13 16.34 -31.03 13.05
C PHE A 13 15.47 -30.00 12.30
N CYS A 14 14.64 -29.24 13.00
CA CYS A 14 13.86 -28.14 12.42
C CYS A 14 14.77 -27.00 11.89
N LEU A 15 15.82 -26.63 12.64
CA LEU A 15 16.81 -25.64 12.19
C LEU A 15 17.60 -26.13 10.97
N ALA A 16 17.99 -27.42 10.94
CA ALA A 16 18.69 -28.00 9.79
C ALA A 16 17.80 -28.00 8.52
N ILE A 17 16.52 -28.36 8.64
CA ILE A 17 15.56 -28.32 7.52
C ILE A 17 15.34 -26.88 7.05
N ALA A 18 15.18 -25.90 7.95
CA ALA A 18 15.02 -24.49 7.58
C ALA A 18 16.23 -23.95 6.80
N LEU A 19 17.45 -24.29 7.22
CA LEU A 19 18.68 -23.93 6.52
C LEU A 19 18.84 -24.64 5.17
N LEU A 20 18.42 -25.91 5.07
CA LEU A 20 18.50 -26.68 3.81
C LEU A 20 17.48 -26.15 2.77
N LEU A 21 16.28 -25.75 3.22
CA LEU A 21 15.29 -25.10 2.37
C LEU A 21 15.74 -23.70 1.90
N ALA A 22 16.39 -22.93 2.78
CA ALA A 22 16.97 -21.63 2.43
C ALA A 22 18.14 -21.73 1.44
N ALA A 23 18.87 -22.86 1.42
CA ALA A 23 20.00 -23.08 0.52
C ALA A 23 19.61 -23.53 -0.91
N ILE A 24 18.39 -24.01 -1.12
CA ILE A 24 17.94 -24.61 -2.39
C ILE A 24 17.08 -23.64 -3.24
N ALA A 25 16.50 -22.59 -2.65
CA ALA A 25 15.54 -21.71 -3.32
C ALA A 25 16.13 -20.36 -3.79
N GLN A 26 16.40 -20.26 -5.09
CA GLN A 26 16.45 -18.98 -5.83
C GLN A 26 15.00 -18.43 -6.06
N PRO A 27 14.81 -17.16 -6.46
CA PRO A 27 13.85 -16.29 -5.78
C PRO A 27 12.40 -16.36 -6.32
N PHE A 28 11.58 -17.29 -5.82
CA PHE A 28 10.13 -17.30 -6.08
C PHE A 28 9.22 -17.58 -4.86
N PHE A 29 9.75 -17.73 -3.65
CA PHE A 29 8.96 -18.05 -2.44
C PHE A 29 9.16 -17.08 -1.28
N TYR A 30 8.82 -15.81 -1.49
CA TYR A 30 8.63 -14.84 -0.41
C TYR A 30 7.13 -14.51 -0.25
N THR A 31 6.49 -15.12 0.75
CA THR A 31 5.33 -14.59 1.53
C THR A 31 4.79 -15.65 2.49
N GLY A 32 4.54 -16.88 2.03
CA GLY A 32 3.84 -17.90 2.83
C GLY A 32 4.59 -18.44 4.05
N ILE A 33 5.84 -18.90 3.86
CA ILE A 33 6.59 -19.62 4.92
C ILE A 33 6.87 -18.75 6.17
N PRO A 34 7.27 -17.47 6.07
CA PRO A 34 7.47 -16.61 7.25
C PRO A 34 6.18 -16.41 8.05
N ILE A 35 5.03 -16.30 7.38
CA ILE A 35 3.72 -16.10 8.02
C ILE A 35 3.31 -17.39 8.76
N VAL A 36 3.43 -18.56 8.13
CA VAL A 36 3.14 -19.84 8.78
C VAL A 36 4.09 -20.10 9.97
N ALA A 37 5.38 -19.79 9.84
CA ALA A 37 6.33 -19.88 10.95
C ALA A 37 5.99 -18.90 12.09
N ALA A 38 5.62 -17.66 11.78
CA ALA A 38 5.17 -16.68 12.76
C ALA A 38 3.86 -17.09 13.45
N LEU A 39 2.90 -17.66 12.73
CA LEU A 39 1.65 -18.19 13.29
C LEU A 39 1.90 -19.41 14.20
N ILE A 40 2.82 -20.30 13.84
CA ILE A 40 3.21 -21.43 14.70
C ILE A 40 3.94 -20.95 15.95
N LEU A 41 4.90 -20.03 15.83
CA LEU A 41 5.60 -19.43 16.98
C LEU A 41 4.65 -18.64 17.88
N ASN A 42 3.69 -17.91 17.30
CA ASN A 42 2.68 -17.19 18.07
C ASN A 42 1.71 -18.17 18.76
N ARG A 43 1.32 -19.27 18.11
CA ARG A 43 0.50 -20.33 18.73
C ARG A 43 1.22 -21.02 19.89
N ILE A 44 2.53 -21.26 19.78
CA ILE A 44 3.38 -21.77 20.87
C ILE A 44 3.46 -20.76 22.03
N ASN A 45 3.38 -19.46 21.77
CA ASN A 45 3.27 -18.42 22.81
C ASN A 45 1.84 -18.28 23.38
N ARG A 46 0.79 -18.50 22.57
CA ARG A 46 -0.64 -18.50 22.96
C ARG A 46 -0.89 -19.48 24.11
N ASP A 47 -0.32 -20.70 24.01
CA ASP A 47 -0.39 -21.75 25.04
C ASP A 47 0.44 -21.45 26.30
N ARG A 48 1.33 -20.45 26.28
CA ARG A 48 2.13 -20.00 27.43
C ARG A 48 1.57 -18.79 28.17
N LEU A 49 0.63 -18.05 27.57
CA LEU A 49 0.11 -16.78 28.09
C LEU A 49 -1.23 -16.88 28.80
N GLN A 50 -2.01 -17.95 28.56
CA GLN A 50 -3.20 -18.23 29.37
C GLN A 50 -2.80 -19.06 30.60
N PRO A 51 -3.02 -18.56 31.84
CA PRO A 51 -2.81 -19.39 33.03
C PRO A 51 -3.81 -20.55 32.99
N THR A 52 -3.28 -21.76 32.86
CA THR A 52 -4.07 -22.98 32.74
C THR A 52 -4.90 -23.19 34.00
N ASP A 53 -5.97 -24.00 33.92
CA ASP A 53 -6.74 -24.32 35.13
C ASP A 53 -5.87 -25.03 36.19
N ARG A 54 -4.82 -25.73 35.75
CA ARG A 54 -3.76 -26.28 36.62
C ARG A 54 -2.97 -25.18 37.35
N ASP A 55 -2.63 -24.07 36.69
CA ASP A 55 -1.93 -22.95 37.33
C ASP A 55 -2.85 -22.23 38.34
N ARG A 56 -4.13 -22.10 38.03
CA ARG A 56 -5.15 -21.55 38.95
C ARG A 56 -5.35 -22.44 40.18
N GLU A 57 -5.37 -23.76 39.98
CA GLU A 57 -5.48 -24.76 41.04
C GLU A 57 -4.19 -24.85 41.88
N GLN A 58 -3.02 -24.65 41.26
CA GLN A 58 -1.74 -24.46 41.97
C GLN A 58 -1.74 -23.19 42.82
N VAL A 59 -2.19 -22.05 42.30
CA VAL A 59 -2.30 -20.81 43.10
C VAL A 59 -3.28 -20.99 44.27
N ARG A 60 -4.44 -21.63 44.05
CA ARG A 60 -5.41 -21.92 45.11
C ARG A 60 -4.84 -22.85 46.19
N SER A 61 -4.20 -23.96 45.80
CA SER A 61 -3.59 -24.91 46.74
C SER A 61 -2.38 -24.34 47.47
N LEU A 62 -1.61 -23.43 46.86
CA LEU A 62 -0.56 -22.66 47.53
C LEU A 62 -1.15 -21.72 48.59
N GLN A 63 -2.26 -21.04 48.28
CA GLN A 63 -2.94 -20.14 49.22
C GLN A 63 -3.58 -20.91 50.40
N GLU A 64 -4.19 -22.07 50.13
CA GLU A 64 -4.69 -22.98 51.18
C GLU A 64 -3.54 -23.53 52.05
N SER A 65 -2.44 -23.94 51.43
CA SER A 65 -1.22 -24.39 52.14
C SER A 65 -0.66 -23.29 53.05
N GLN A 66 -0.58 -22.04 52.58
CA GLN A 66 -0.15 -20.90 53.39
C GLN A 66 -1.07 -20.65 54.60
N ASN A 67 -2.39 -20.72 54.42
CA ASN A 67 -3.34 -20.60 55.53
C ASN A 67 -3.19 -21.73 56.56
N ILE A 68 -2.93 -22.96 56.11
CA ILE A 68 -2.63 -24.10 57.00
C ILE A 68 -1.33 -23.86 57.78
N GLN A 69 -0.28 -23.31 57.16
CA GLN A 69 0.96 -22.96 57.88
C GLN A 69 0.72 -21.84 58.91
N LEU A 70 -0.03 -20.79 58.56
CA LEU A 70 -0.34 -19.69 59.49
C LEU A 70 -1.07 -20.19 60.74
N ASN A 71 -2.08 -21.05 60.57
CA ASN A 71 -2.80 -21.67 61.69
C ASN A 71 -1.86 -22.55 62.55
N ARG A 72 -0.95 -23.32 61.93
CA ARG A 72 0.05 -24.10 62.66
C ARG A 72 1.01 -23.23 63.46
N TYR A 73 1.43 -22.08 62.93
CA TYR A 73 2.27 -21.13 63.67
C TYR A 73 1.53 -20.54 64.87
N GLN A 74 0.24 -20.21 64.74
CA GLN A 74 -0.59 -19.75 65.86
C GLN A 74 -0.70 -20.82 66.96
N THR A 75 -1.01 -22.08 66.61
CA THR A 75 -1.05 -23.19 67.58
C THR A 75 0.32 -23.42 68.24
N LEU A 76 1.43 -23.30 67.51
CA LEU A 76 2.77 -23.42 68.07
C LEU A 76 3.09 -22.28 69.05
N GLN A 77 2.62 -21.06 68.81
CA GLN A 77 2.78 -19.95 69.75
C GLN A 77 2.01 -20.19 71.06
N GLU A 78 0.78 -20.71 70.99
CA GLU A 78 -0.02 -21.09 72.17
C GLU A 78 0.64 -22.22 72.98
N GLN A 79 1.19 -23.22 72.29
CA GLN A 79 1.94 -24.32 72.91
C GLN A 79 3.24 -23.83 73.58
N LEU A 80 3.99 -22.94 72.93
CA LEU A 80 5.19 -22.34 73.51
C LEU A 80 4.84 -21.51 74.75
N LEU A 81 3.80 -20.68 74.71
CA LEU A 81 3.33 -19.92 75.87
C LEU A 81 2.96 -20.84 77.06
N THR A 82 2.27 -21.94 76.77
CA THR A 82 1.91 -22.95 77.78
C THR A 82 3.15 -23.62 78.38
N LEU A 83 4.14 -23.96 77.55
CA LEU A 83 5.39 -24.57 77.98
C LEU A 83 6.25 -23.61 78.83
N THR A 84 6.30 -22.32 78.46
CA THR A 84 6.99 -21.29 79.26
C THR A 84 6.38 -21.19 80.66
N GLN A 85 5.06 -21.13 80.77
CA GLN A 85 4.36 -21.11 82.06
C GLN A 85 4.63 -22.37 82.90
N GLN A 86 4.75 -23.55 82.26
CA GLN A 86 5.11 -24.79 82.96
C GLN A 86 6.57 -24.78 83.46
N LEU A 87 7.51 -24.21 82.68
CA LEU A 87 8.91 -24.07 83.07
C LEU A 87 9.08 -23.08 84.22
N GLU A 88 8.40 -21.93 84.19
CA GLU A 88 8.36 -20.97 85.30
C GLU A 88 7.82 -21.62 86.60
N GLN A 89 6.76 -22.42 86.50
CA GLN A 89 6.21 -23.18 87.63
C GLN A 89 7.15 -24.28 88.14
N TYR A 90 7.98 -24.84 87.27
CA TYR A 90 8.97 -25.86 87.64
C TYR A 90 10.18 -25.23 88.33
N GLU A 91 10.71 -24.13 87.79
CA GLU A 91 11.82 -23.36 88.38
C GLU A 91 11.48 -22.88 89.80
N ALA A 92 10.25 -22.39 90.01
CA ALA A 92 9.75 -22.00 91.33
C ALA A 92 9.71 -23.17 92.35
N ARG A 93 9.75 -24.43 91.89
CA ARG A 93 9.77 -25.64 92.74
C ARG A 93 11.18 -26.21 92.94
N THR A 94 12.13 -25.90 92.06
CA THR A 94 13.50 -26.47 92.07
C THR A 94 14.56 -25.57 92.71
N GLN A 95 14.18 -24.61 93.56
CA GLN A 95 15.06 -23.61 94.21
C GLN A 95 16.26 -24.17 95.01
N THR A 96 16.42 -25.48 95.13
CA THR A 96 17.50 -26.15 95.89
C THR A 96 18.66 -26.68 95.03
N ASP A 97 18.56 -26.69 93.68
CA ASP A 97 19.65 -27.14 92.78
C ASP A 97 20.02 -26.02 91.79
N GLU A 98 21.13 -25.34 92.07
CA GLU A 98 21.58 -24.17 91.32
C GLU A 98 22.03 -24.51 89.88
N THR A 99 22.60 -25.69 89.68
CA THR A 99 23.01 -26.21 88.36
C THR A 99 21.81 -26.48 87.46
N LEU A 100 20.76 -27.11 87.99
CA LEU A 100 19.53 -27.35 87.25
C LEU A 100 18.81 -26.02 86.94
N ALA A 101 18.79 -25.08 87.90
CA ALA A 101 18.21 -23.76 87.69
C ALA A 101 18.95 -22.91 86.62
N GLN A 102 20.25 -23.12 86.42
CA GLN A 102 20.99 -22.48 85.31
C GLN A 102 20.63 -23.09 83.95
N GLN A 103 20.42 -24.41 83.88
CA GLN A 103 20.00 -25.08 82.64
C GLN A 103 18.57 -24.74 82.24
N VAL A 104 17.65 -24.60 83.21
CA VAL A 104 16.28 -24.15 82.94
C VAL A 104 16.26 -22.73 82.36
N ARG A 105 17.06 -21.81 82.92
CA ARG A 105 17.14 -20.42 82.44
C ARG A 105 17.70 -20.29 81.01
N SER A 106 18.75 -21.04 80.65
CA SER A 106 19.28 -21.00 79.28
C SER A 106 18.31 -21.62 78.25
N LEU A 107 17.51 -22.61 78.66
CA LEU A 107 16.41 -23.14 77.84
C LEU A 107 15.27 -22.13 77.68
N GLN A 108 14.86 -21.43 78.75
CA GLN A 108 13.87 -20.34 78.68
C GLN A 108 14.33 -19.19 77.75
N GLU A 109 15.60 -18.76 77.84
CA GLU A 109 16.17 -17.74 76.95
C GLU A 109 16.14 -18.18 75.47
N THR A 110 16.52 -19.44 75.21
CA THR A 110 16.46 -20.03 73.86
C THR A 110 15.02 -20.10 73.34
N GLN A 111 14.09 -20.54 74.16
CA GLN A 111 12.66 -20.65 73.82
C GLN A 111 12.05 -19.26 73.55
N ARG A 112 12.40 -18.26 74.34
CA ARG A 112 11.97 -16.86 74.16
C ARG A 112 12.45 -16.29 72.83
N SER A 113 13.73 -16.47 72.50
CA SER A 113 14.32 -16.06 71.22
C SER A 113 13.60 -16.71 70.02
N GLN A 114 13.29 -18.01 70.10
CA GLN A 114 12.50 -18.71 69.08
C GLN A 114 11.07 -18.17 68.97
N GLY A 115 10.42 -17.85 70.11
CA GLY A 115 9.09 -17.24 70.13
C GLY A 115 9.05 -15.85 69.47
N GLU A 116 10.06 -15.01 69.70
CA GLU A 116 10.20 -13.68 69.09
C GLU A 116 10.43 -13.77 67.56
N GLN A 117 11.22 -14.76 67.10
CA GLN A 117 11.37 -15.05 65.67
C GLN A 117 10.06 -15.53 65.00
N LEU A 118 9.33 -16.44 65.66
CA LEU A 118 8.03 -16.94 65.19
C LEU A 118 6.98 -15.82 65.11
N ALA A 119 6.95 -14.91 66.08
CA ALA A 119 6.08 -13.73 66.06
C ALA A 119 6.39 -12.81 64.87
N THR A 120 7.68 -12.54 64.64
CA THR A 120 8.13 -11.70 63.50
C THR A 120 7.73 -12.31 62.15
N LEU A 121 7.88 -13.63 61.99
CA LEU A 121 7.50 -14.35 60.77
C LEU A 121 5.97 -14.33 60.55
N SER A 122 5.19 -14.56 61.61
CA SER A 122 3.72 -14.49 61.59
C SER A 122 3.23 -13.11 61.17
N GLN A 123 3.75 -12.05 61.78
CA GLN A 123 3.43 -10.66 61.44
C GLN A 123 3.77 -10.32 59.98
N THR A 124 4.95 -10.74 59.51
CA THR A 124 5.38 -10.55 58.11
C THR A 124 4.42 -11.25 57.14
N THR A 125 4.02 -12.47 57.45
CA THR A 125 3.05 -13.24 56.64
C THR A 125 1.69 -12.55 56.57
N GLN A 126 1.20 -12.04 57.71
CA GLN A 126 -0.06 -11.31 57.78
C GLN A 126 -0.01 -9.98 56.99
N THR A 127 1.10 -9.24 57.05
CA THR A 127 1.30 -8.01 56.26
C THR A 127 1.27 -8.30 54.75
N LEU A 128 1.95 -9.37 54.30
CA LEU A 128 1.94 -9.78 52.89
C LEU A 128 0.52 -10.20 52.43
N GLN A 129 -0.23 -10.92 53.27
CA GLN A 129 -1.63 -11.26 52.99
C GLN A 129 -2.51 -10.00 52.86
N GLN A 130 -2.33 -8.99 53.72
CA GLN A 130 -3.07 -7.72 53.63
C GLN A 130 -2.73 -6.93 52.35
N GLN A 131 -1.47 -6.92 51.92
CA GLN A 131 -1.07 -6.29 50.66
C GLN A 131 -1.68 -6.98 49.44
N LEU A 132 -1.66 -8.33 49.41
CA LEU A 132 -2.31 -9.12 48.37
C LEU A 132 -3.85 -9.03 48.41
N ALA A 133 -4.44 -8.80 49.58
CA ALA A 133 -5.88 -8.55 49.73
C ALA A 133 -6.28 -7.09 49.49
N SER A 134 -5.34 -6.19 49.21
CA SER A 134 -5.63 -4.75 49.08
C SER A 134 -6.57 -4.48 47.89
N PRO A 135 -7.54 -3.54 48.02
CA PRO A 135 -8.46 -3.21 46.93
C PRO A 135 -7.74 -2.73 45.66
N GLU A 136 -6.61 -2.05 45.82
CA GLU A 136 -5.77 -1.57 44.71
C GLU A 136 -5.12 -2.72 43.94
N TYR A 137 -4.53 -3.69 44.64
CA TYR A 137 -3.94 -4.88 44.01
C TYR A 137 -5.00 -5.73 43.29
N GLN A 138 -6.16 -5.95 43.91
CA GLN A 138 -7.25 -6.72 43.27
C GLN A 138 -7.80 -5.98 42.04
N ARG A 139 -7.99 -4.65 42.12
CA ARG A 139 -8.41 -3.85 40.96
C ARG A 139 -7.39 -3.89 39.83
N LEU A 140 -6.09 -3.79 40.12
CA LEU A 140 -5.03 -3.88 39.12
C LEU A 140 -5.00 -5.26 38.46
N LYS A 141 -5.19 -6.33 39.25
CA LYS A 141 -5.28 -7.71 38.77
C LYS A 141 -6.49 -7.93 37.85
N GLU A 142 -7.66 -7.38 38.20
CA GLU A 142 -8.86 -7.42 37.35
C GLU A 142 -8.66 -6.63 36.05
N GLN A 143 -8.05 -5.44 36.12
CA GLN A 143 -7.71 -4.64 34.93
C GLN A 143 -6.72 -5.36 34.01
N LEU A 144 -5.68 -5.98 34.56
CA LEU A 144 -4.71 -6.78 33.80
C LEU A 144 -5.40 -7.97 33.10
N PHE A 145 -6.32 -8.64 33.79
CA PHE A 145 -7.08 -9.77 33.22
C PHE A 145 -8.03 -9.32 32.10
N ALA A 146 -8.75 -8.21 32.30
CA ALA A 146 -9.61 -7.64 31.26
C ALA A 146 -8.81 -7.21 30.02
N LEU A 147 -7.64 -6.59 30.20
CA LEU A 147 -6.73 -6.23 29.11
C LEU A 147 -6.22 -7.47 28.36
N ALA A 148 -5.84 -8.53 29.08
CA ALA A 148 -5.43 -9.79 28.46
C ALA A 148 -6.57 -10.44 27.63
N GLN A 149 -7.82 -10.37 28.10
CA GLN A 149 -8.98 -10.84 27.33
C GLN A 149 -9.21 -9.99 26.06
N GLN A 150 -9.05 -8.67 26.14
CA GLN A 150 -9.15 -7.78 24.98
C GLN A 150 -8.08 -8.08 23.93
N LEU A 151 -6.84 -8.35 24.35
CA LEU A 151 -5.75 -8.75 23.44
C LEU A 151 -6.08 -10.06 22.70
N VAL A 152 -6.56 -11.09 23.40
CA VAL A 152 -6.99 -12.35 22.78
C VAL A 152 -8.15 -12.15 21.79
N GLN A 153 -9.12 -11.27 22.10
CA GLN A 153 -10.19 -10.93 21.16
C GLN A 153 -9.68 -10.21 19.91
N TYR A 154 -8.74 -9.29 20.08
CA TYR A 154 -8.09 -8.56 18.98
C TYR A 154 -7.32 -9.52 18.06
N GLU A 155 -6.51 -10.43 18.62
CA GLU A 155 -5.79 -11.46 17.87
C GLU A 155 -6.74 -12.40 17.10
N ASN A 156 -7.84 -12.84 17.71
CA ASN A 156 -8.82 -13.67 17.01
C ASN A 156 -9.49 -12.92 15.85
N HIS A 157 -9.74 -11.61 16.01
CA HIS A 157 -10.34 -10.79 14.95
C HIS A 157 -9.36 -10.54 13.80
N THR A 158 -8.07 -10.31 14.08
CA THR A 158 -7.05 -10.18 13.04
C THR A 158 -6.78 -11.49 12.33
N GLU A 159 -6.76 -12.63 13.04
CA GLU A 159 -6.67 -13.98 12.44
C GLU A 159 -7.83 -14.23 11.45
N ALA A 160 -9.06 -13.90 11.83
CA ALA A 160 -10.23 -14.01 10.94
C ALA A 160 -10.19 -13.05 9.73
N ALA A 161 -9.75 -11.80 9.93
CA ALA A 161 -9.61 -10.83 8.85
C ALA A 161 -8.53 -11.23 7.84
N ILE A 162 -7.41 -11.80 8.30
CA ILE A 162 -6.34 -12.32 7.44
C ILE A 162 -6.86 -13.50 6.60
N LEU A 163 -7.56 -14.46 7.22
CA LEU A 163 -8.13 -15.61 6.50
C LEU A 163 -9.14 -15.18 5.43
N SER A 164 -10.04 -14.25 5.75
CA SER A 164 -10.99 -13.71 4.78
C SER A 164 -10.30 -12.96 3.63
N THR A 165 -9.21 -12.25 3.91
CA THR A 165 -8.41 -11.56 2.88
C THR A 165 -7.68 -12.56 1.98
N GLN A 166 -7.18 -13.66 2.53
CA GLN A 166 -6.55 -14.74 1.77
C GLN A 166 -7.54 -15.42 0.82
N GLU A 167 -8.75 -15.73 1.28
CA GLU A 167 -9.82 -16.29 0.46
C GLU A 167 -10.18 -15.37 -0.73
N GLN A 168 -10.29 -14.07 -0.49
CA GLN A 168 -10.50 -13.08 -1.55
C GLN A 168 -9.34 -13.04 -2.56
N LEU A 169 -8.08 -13.06 -2.09
CA LEU A 169 -6.91 -13.07 -2.97
C LEU A 169 -6.90 -14.30 -3.88
N THR A 170 -7.13 -15.50 -3.35
CA THR A 170 -7.21 -16.73 -4.15
C THR A 170 -8.36 -16.70 -5.17
N GLN A 171 -9.49 -16.06 -4.83
CA GLN A 171 -10.58 -15.83 -5.78
C GLN A 171 -10.16 -14.89 -6.93
N TYR A 172 -9.44 -13.80 -6.63
CA TYR A 172 -8.93 -12.88 -7.65
C TYR A 172 -7.85 -13.51 -8.54
N GLU A 173 -6.95 -14.31 -7.96
CA GLU A 173 -5.96 -15.10 -8.71
C GLU A 173 -6.63 -16.03 -9.72
N THR A 174 -7.63 -16.80 -9.28
CA THR A 174 -8.40 -17.71 -10.14
C THR A 174 -9.09 -16.97 -11.30
N LEU A 175 -9.76 -15.84 -11.01
CA LEU A 175 -10.41 -15.02 -12.03
C LEU A 175 -9.42 -14.40 -13.03
N ALA A 176 -8.21 -14.06 -12.58
CA ALA A 176 -7.15 -13.55 -13.44
C ALA A 176 -6.61 -14.64 -14.37
N GLU A 177 -6.39 -15.86 -13.86
CA GLU A 177 -5.97 -17.01 -14.68
C GLU A 177 -7.01 -17.36 -15.76
N GLU A 178 -8.30 -17.41 -15.41
CA GLU A 178 -9.40 -17.65 -16.36
C GLU A 178 -9.45 -16.57 -17.46
N ALA A 179 -9.28 -15.29 -17.09
CA ALA A 179 -9.28 -14.18 -18.05
C ALA A 179 -8.05 -14.21 -18.98
N ILE A 180 -6.87 -14.57 -18.46
CA ILE A 180 -5.65 -14.76 -19.27
C ILE A 180 -5.84 -15.89 -20.26
N LEU A 181 -6.36 -17.05 -19.82
CA LEU A 181 -6.59 -18.21 -20.67
C LEU A 181 -7.59 -17.90 -21.80
N SER A 182 -8.70 -17.22 -21.46
CA SER A 182 -9.69 -16.76 -22.45
C SER A 182 -9.09 -15.79 -23.47
N THR A 183 -8.23 -14.88 -23.02
CA THR A 183 -7.55 -13.91 -23.90
C THR A 183 -6.55 -14.60 -24.83
N GLN A 184 -5.77 -15.56 -24.33
CA GLN A 184 -4.86 -16.37 -25.15
C GLN A 184 -5.62 -17.13 -26.24
N GLN A 185 -6.74 -17.78 -25.90
CA GLN A 185 -7.56 -18.49 -26.87
C GLN A 185 -8.16 -17.55 -27.95
N GLN A 186 -8.53 -16.32 -27.59
CA GLN A 186 -8.95 -15.31 -28.56
C GLN A 186 -7.81 -14.89 -29.50
N VAL A 187 -6.59 -14.68 -28.97
CA VAL A 187 -5.41 -14.34 -29.78
C VAL A 187 -5.06 -15.46 -30.77
N GLU A 188 -5.05 -16.72 -30.33
CA GLU A 188 -4.83 -17.87 -31.22
C GLU A 188 -5.89 -17.95 -32.34
N SER A 189 -7.15 -17.64 -32.03
CA SER A 189 -8.24 -17.65 -33.02
C SER A 189 -8.08 -16.60 -34.13
N LEU A 190 -7.37 -15.50 -33.86
CA LEU A 190 -7.10 -14.42 -34.82
C LEU A 190 -5.85 -14.66 -35.68
N GLN A 191 -4.98 -15.59 -35.27
CA GLN A 191 -3.70 -15.88 -35.89
C GLN A 191 -3.80 -16.28 -37.39
N PRO A 192 -4.82 -17.04 -37.84
CA PRO A 192 -5.04 -17.30 -39.27
C PRO A 192 -5.36 -16.03 -40.08
N SER A 193 -6.13 -15.10 -39.51
CA SER A 193 -6.48 -13.83 -40.16
C SER A 193 -5.27 -12.91 -40.28
N ILE A 194 -4.41 -12.86 -39.25
CA ILE A 194 -3.12 -12.16 -39.31
C ILE A 194 -2.26 -12.71 -40.45
N HIS A 195 -2.19 -14.03 -40.59
CA HIS A 195 -1.41 -14.67 -41.66
C HIS A 195 -1.97 -14.37 -43.07
N GLN A 196 -3.30 -14.30 -43.22
CA GLN A 196 -3.92 -13.86 -44.48
C GLN A 196 -3.58 -12.40 -44.82
N ILE A 197 -3.63 -11.49 -43.84
CA ILE A 197 -3.28 -10.07 -44.04
C ILE A 197 -1.82 -9.93 -44.49
N GLN A 198 -0.89 -10.67 -43.88
CA GLN A 198 0.52 -10.72 -44.29
C GLN A 198 0.69 -11.17 -45.75
N GLY A 199 -0.07 -12.18 -46.19
CA GLY A 199 -0.07 -12.64 -47.59
C GLY A 199 -0.60 -11.58 -48.58
N VAL A 200 -1.64 -10.84 -48.20
CA VAL A 200 -2.15 -9.70 -49.00
C VAL A 200 -1.10 -8.58 -49.05
N GLN A 201 -0.44 -8.27 -47.93
CA GLN A 201 0.58 -7.22 -47.87
C GLN A 201 1.76 -7.52 -48.80
N ALA A 202 2.30 -8.74 -48.79
CA ALA A 202 3.35 -9.17 -49.72
C ALA A 202 2.90 -9.09 -51.20
N THR A 203 1.61 -9.32 -51.46
CA THR A 203 1.02 -9.16 -52.81
C THR A 203 0.95 -7.68 -53.23
N VAL A 204 0.57 -6.79 -52.32
CA VAL A 204 0.55 -5.33 -52.54
C VAL A 204 1.96 -4.78 -52.77
N GLU A 205 2.96 -5.25 -52.02
CA GLU A 205 4.37 -4.88 -52.21
C GLU A 205 4.86 -5.27 -53.62
N ASN A 206 4.51 -6.47 -54.10
CA ASN A 206 4.82 -6.91 -55.47
C ASN A 206 4.18 -6.01 -56.54
N PHE A 207 2.89 -5.67 -56.40
CA PHE A 207 2.22 -4.76 -57.33
C PHE A 207 2.82 -3.35 -57.32
N THR A 208 3.14 -2.82 -56.13
CA THR A 208 3.80 -1.51 -55.97
C THR A 208 5.14 -1.48 -56.72
N GLN A 209 5.95 -2.54 -56.59
CA GLN A 209 7.22 -2.65 -57.32
C GLN A 209 7.04 -2.66 -58.85
N ARG A 210 6.00 -3.37 -59.35
CA ARG A 210 5.70 -3.44 -60.79
C ARG A 210 5.14 -2.13 -61.34
N LEU A 211 4.38 -1.37 -60.54
CA LEU A 211 3.93 -0.02 -60.92
C LEU A 211 5.13 0.93 -61.06
N SER A 212 6.05 0.94 -60.09
CA SER A 212 7.27 1.76 -60.17
C SER A 212 8.14 1.42 -61.39
N GLN A 213 8.23 0.13 -61.77
CA GLN A 213 8.89 -0.27 -63.02
C GLN A 213 8.14 0.24 -64.27
N LEU A 214 6.81 0.27 -64.27
CA LEU A 214 6.02 0.82 -65.37
C LEU A 214 6.23 2.34 -65.50
N GLU A 215 6.19 3.07 -64.39
CA GLU A 215 6.43 4.52 -64.32
C GLU A 215 7.81 4.89 -64.92
N GLY A 216 8.85 4.11 -64.62
CA GLY A 216 10.17 4.27 -65.23
C GLY A 216 10.17 4.14 -66.76
N HIS A 217 9.49 3.12 -67.30
CA HIS A 217 9.36 2.96 -68.76
C HIS A 217 8.51 4.08 -69.40
N TYR A 218 7.49 4.59 -68.71
CA TYR A 218 6.70 5.73 -69.20
C TYR A 218 7.54 7.00 -69.27
N ALA A 219 8.36 7.30 -68.26
CA ALA A 219 9.25 8.45 -68.26
C ALA A 219 10.28 8.39 -69.40
N GLU A 220 10.84 7.21 -69.68
CA GLU A 220 11.77 7.01 -70.81
C GLU A 220 11.05 7.19 -72.17
N LEU A 221 9.81 6.70 -72.30
CA LEU A 221 9.01 6.90 -73.50
C LEU A 221 8.62 8.38 -73.71
N GLU A 222 8.28 9.12 -72.65
CA GLU A 222 8.05 10.56 -72.73
C GLU A 222 9.30 11.31 -73.18
N GLN A 223 10.48 10.94 -72.69
CA GLN A 223 11.75 11.53 -73.13
C GLN A 223 12.00 11.26 -74.63
N GLN A 224 11.72 10.05 -75.12
CA GLN A 224 11.83 9.72 -76.55
C GLN A 224 10.83 10.53 -77.40
N ILE A 225 9.59 10.69 -76.94
CA ILE A 225 8.56 11.50 -77.61
C ILE A 225 8.98 12.98 -77.65
N GLN A 226 9.53 13.50 -76.57
CA GLN A 226 10.01 14.88 -76.49
C GLN A 226 11.21 15.11 -77.42
N GLN A 227 12.19 14.20 -77.44
CA GLN A 227 13.32 14.26 -78.38
C GLN A 227 12.84 14.20 -79.84
N ALA A 228 11.85 13.36 -80.16
CA ALA A 228 11.26 13.30 -81.49
C ALA A 228 10.55 14.62 -81.85
N ARG A 229 9.84 15.26 -80.91
CA ARG A 229 9.23 16.58 -81.10
C ARG A 229 10.27 17.66 -81.37
N GLU A 230 11.37 17.69 -80.62
CA GLU A 230 12.46 18.66 -80.80
C GLU A 230 13.17 18.47 -82.15
N ASN A 231 13.39 17.23 -82.58
CA ASN A 231 13.95 16.91 -83.90
C ASN A 231 13.01 17.42 -85.02
N ILE A 232 11.69 17.21 -84.88
CA ILE A 232 10.69 17.69 -85.84
C ILE A 232 10.61 19.23 -85.84
N GLN A 233 10.60 19.88 -84.66
CA GLN A 233 10.63 21.34 -84.56
C GLN A 233 11.90 21.94 -85.18
N THR A 234 13.06 21.30 -84.98
CA THR A 234 14.33 21.71 -85.58
C THR A 234 14.27 21.60 -87.11
N ALA A 235 13.69 20.52 -87.65
CA ALA A 235 13.46 20.37 -89.09
C ALA A 235 12.49 21.43 -89.65
N ILE A 236 11.41 21.75 -88.92
CA ILE A 236 10.46 22.82 -89.28
C ILE A 236 11.14 24.20 -89.23
N ALA A 237 12.01 24.45 -88.25
CA ALA A 237 12.78 25.69 -88.14
C ALA A 237 13.82 25.85 -89.27
N GLN A 238 14.44 24.75 -89.70
CA GLN A 238 15.33 24.75 -90.88
C GLN A 238 14.58 25.04 -92.20
N LEU A 239 13.26 24.80 -92.25
CA LEU A 239 12.42 25.06 -93.42
C LEU A 239 11.80 26.47 -93.44
N ASN A 240 11.84 27.23 -92.33
CA ASN A 240 11.15 28.53 -92.21
C ASN A 240 12.12 29.66 -91.79
N THR A 241 12.49 30.53 -92.72
CA THR A 241 13.39 31.68 -92.50
C THR A 241 12.68 33.03 -92.36
N THR A 242 11.80 33.20 -91.36
CA THR A 242 11.34 34.54 -90.92
C THR A 242 10.87 34.59 -89.45
N PRO A 243 11.31 35.57 -88.62
CA PRO A 243 10.71 35.90 -87.31
C PRO A 243 9.52 36.89 -87.47
N PRO A 244 8.72 37.27 -86.43
CA PRO A 244 8.86 37.10 -84.96
C PRO A 244 7.59 36.41 -84.32
N SER A 245 7.14 36.52 -83.05
CA SER A 245 7.49 37.37 -81.90
C SER A 245 7.06 36.84 -80.50
N GLN A 246 7.48 37.60 -79.48
CA GLN A 246 6.95 37.88 -78.12
C GLN A 246 5.48 37.45 -77.83
N SER A 247 5.13 36.70 -76.76
CA SER A 247 5.10 37.06 -75.29
C SER A 247 3.63 37.13 -74.79
N PRO A 248 3.25 37.10 -73.48
CA PRO A 248 3.74 36.36 -72.30
C PRO A 248 2.63 35.51 -71.58
N GLU A 249 3.00 34.93 -70.42
CA GLU A 249 2.20 34.46 -69.25
C GLU A 249 1.09 35.42 -68.73
N PRO A 250 0.29 35.13 -67.65
CA PRO A 250 0.32 34.03 -66.64
C PRO A 250 -1.08 33.39 -66.34
N ILE A 251 -1.24 32.60 -65.26
CA ILE A 251 -2.00 32.92 -64.01
C ILE A 251 -1.54 31.96 -62.88
N VAL A 252 -1.20 32.50 -61.70
CA VAL A 252 -0.92 31.72 -60.46
C VAL A 252 -2.13 31.79 -59.51
N PRO A 253 -2.55 30.70 -58.84
CA PRO A 253 -3.61 30.75 -57.82
C PRO A 253 -3.15 31.40 -56.52
N VAL A 254 -4.00 32.22 -55.91
CA VAL A 254 -3.84 32.73 -54.54
C VAL A 254 -4.67 31.89 -53.59
N GLU A 255 -4.02 31.21 -52.64
CA GLU A 255 -4.69 30.71 -51.43
C GLU A 255 -4.55 31.74 -50.30
N GLU A 256 -5.68 32.14 -49.70
CA GLU A 256 -5.70 32.81 -48.39
C GLU A 256 -5.85 31.77 -47.27
N PRO A 257 -5.06 31.84 -46.18
CA PRO A 257 -5.23 30.99 -45.03
C PRO A 257 -6.39 31.46 -44.11
N PRO A 258 -7.13 30.54 -43.46
CA PRO A 258 -8.19 30.90 -42.52
C PRO A 258 -7.67 31.59 -41.23
N PRO A 259 -8.54 32.34 -40.52
CA PRO A 259 -8.12 33.45 -39.66
C PRO A 259 -7.58 33.06 -38.27
N LYS A 260 -6.79 33.99 -37.71
CA LYS A 260 -6.18 33.91 -36.37
C LYS A 260 -7.21 33.85 -35.24
N THR A 261 -6.99 32.92 -34.32
CA THR A 261 -7.64 32.86 -33.00
C THR A 261 -6.92 33.75 -31.99
N GLU A 262 -7.61 34.76 -31.46
CA GLU A 262 -7.21 35.57 -30.29
C GLU A 262 -8.31 35.46 -29.21
N SER A 263 -8.07 35.49 -27.90
CA SER A 263 -6.79 35.56 -27.16
C SER A 263 -6.91 34.96 -25.74
N PHE A 264 -6.74 33.64 -25.59
CA PHE A 264 -6.31 33.06 -24.29
C PHE A 264 -4.77 33.03 -24.19
N ASP A 265 -4.11 32.80 -25.32
CA ASP A 265 -2.68 32.49 -25.40
C ASP A 265 -1.76 33.70 -25.16
N ALA A 266 -2.24 34.91 -25.45
CA ALA A 266 -1.44 36.14 -25.38
C ALA A 266 -1.10 36.59 -23.93
N GLN A 267 -1.77 36.02 -22.92
CA GLN A 267 -1.57 36.36 -21.50
C GLN A 267 -0.99 35.20 -20.67
N LEU A 268 -0.69 34.07 -21.31
CA LEU A 268 -0.22 32.86 -20.63
C LEU A 268 1.27 33.00 -20.25
N PRO A 269 1.66 32.84 -18.98
CA PRO A 269 3.06 32.84 -18.58
C PRO A 269 3.86 31.77 -19.34
N VAL A 270 5.10 32.08 -19.72
CA VAL A 270 5.95 31.26 -20.61
C VAL A 270 6.06 29.80 -20.15
N ASN A 271 6.08 29.56 -18.84
CA ASN A 271 6.17 28.22 -18.26
C ASN A 271 4.93 27.33 -18.48
N TYR A 272 3.85 27.82 -19.12
CA TYR A 272 2.69 26.99 -19.50
C TYR A 272 2.55 26.80 -21.02
N HIS A 273 3.48 27.33 -21.83
CA HIS A 273 3.39 27.23 -23.30
C HIS A 273 3.51 25.78 -23.79
N GLN A 274 4.38 24.98 -23.17
CA GLN A 274 4.49 23.54 -23.49
C GLN A 274 3.18 22.78 -23.20
N LEU A 275 2.55 23.01 -22.04
CA LEU A 275 1.25 22.42 -21.73
C LEU A 275 0.16 22.85 -22.72
N ARG A 276 0.11 24.15 -23.08
CA ARG A 276 -0.79 24.68 -24.11
C ARG A 276 -0.61 23.95 -25.44
N ASP A 277 0.61 23.82 -25.92
CA ASP A 277 0.90 23.25 -27.24
C ASP A 277 0.59 21.75 -27.31
N LEU A 278 0.89 21.00 -26.25
CA LEU A 278 0.53 19.59 -26.13
C LEU A 278 -0.99 19.37 -26.10
N LEU A 279 -1.73 20.23 -25.39
CA LEU A 279 -3.20 20.18 -25.35
C LEU A 279 -3.82 20.59 -26.69
N ALA A 280 -3.31 21.64 -27.33
CA ALA A 280 -3.75 22.09 -28.65
C ALA A 280 -3.53 21.03 -29.74
N ALA A 281 -2.44 20.26 -29.64
CA ALA A 281 -2.14 19.14 -30.53
C ALA A 281 -2.92 17.84 -30.18
N GLY A 282 -3.70 17.82 -29.09
CA GLY A 282 -4.41 16.62 -28.64
C GLY A 282 -3.48 15.50 -28.12
N LEU A 283 -2.26 15.85 -27.70
CA LEU A 283 -1.26 14.92 -27.16
C LEU A 283 -1.49 14.66 -25.67
N TRP A 284 -2.68 14.14 -25.34
CA TRP A 284 -3.24 14.12 -23.98
C TRP A 284 -2.34 13.45 -22.92
N GLN A 285 -1.64 12.36 -23.26
CA GLN A 285 -0.72 11.69 -22.34
C GLN A 285 0.50 12.57 -22.02
N GLN A 286 1.04 13.25 -23.02
CA GLN A 286 2.19 14.15 -22.86
C GLN A 286 1.78 15.41 -22.09
N ALA A 287 0.57 15.93 -22.36
CA ALA A 287 -0.01 17.02 -21.58
C ALA A 287 -0.23 16.65 -20.10
N ASP A 288 -0.58 15.40 -19.79
CA ASP A 288 -0.74 14.92 -18.41
C ASP A 288 0.61 14.80 -17.67
N LEU A 289 1.65 14.29 -18.35
CA LEU A 289 3.03 14.29 -17.85
C LEU A 289 3.58 15.71 -17.65
N GLU A 290 3.31 16.63 -18.57
CA GLU A 290 3.66 18.05 -18.42
C GLU A 290 2.90 18.70 -17.26
N THR A 291 1.62 18.37 -17.09
CA THR A 291 0.82 18.82 -15.94
C THR A 291 1.43 18.34 -14.63
N LYS A 292 1.87 17.08 -14.55
CA LYS A 292 2.63 16.54 -13.41
C LYS A 292 3.90 17.35 -13.14
N ALA A 293 4.72 17.60 -14.16
CA ALA A 293 5.97 18.36 -14.02
C ALA A 293 5.72 19.79 -13.50
N LEU A 294 4.76 20.51 -14.09
CA LEU A 294 4.40 21.88 -13.69
C LEU A 294 3.83 21.96 -12.27
N MET A 295 3.01 20.98 -11.87
CA MET A 295 2.47 20.91 -10.51
C MET A 295 3.56 20.61 -9.47
N LEU A 296 4.50 19.72 -9.78
CA LEU A 296 5.65 19.43 -8.91
C LEU A 296 6.59 20.63 -8.79
N GLN A 297 6.84 21.34 -9.90
CA GLN A 297 7.66 22.55 -9.92
C GLN A 297 7.02 23.69 -9.11
N ALA A 298 5.69 23.87 -9.21
CA ALA A 298 4.95 24.90 -8.46
C ALA A 298 4.92 24.67 -6.93
N CYS A 299 5.42 23.53 -6.45
CA CYS A 299 5.57 23.19 -5.04
C CYS A 299 7.04 22.99 -4.60
N ASP A 300 8.00 23.41 -5.43
CA ASP A 300 9.45 23.23 -5.21
C ASP A 300 9.86 21.75 -4.99
N GLN A 301 9.16 20.81 -5.63
CA GLN A 301 9.41 19.36 -5.53
C GLN A 301 9.62 18.66 -6.89
N PRO A 302 10.53 19.14 -7.76
CA PRO A 302 10.72 18.58 -9.10
C PRO A 302 11.21 17.12 -9.14
N GLN A 303 11.66 16.56 -8.01
CA GLN A 303 12.16 15.18 -7.88
C GLN A 303 11.16 14.22 -7.21
N ALA A 304 9.97 14.69 -6.82
CA ALA A 304 8.96 13.83 -6.18
C ALA A 304 8.12 13.08 -7.23
N SER A 305 7.76 11.83 -6.94
CA SER A 305 6.99 10.98 -7.87
C SER A 305 5.50 11.33 -7.95
N LYS A 306 4.96 12.03 -6.94
CA LYS A 306 3.63 12.66 -6.93
C LYS A 306 3.60 13.81 -5.92
N LEU A 307 2.59 14.68 -5.99
CA LEU A 307 2.31 15.64 -4.93
C LEU A 307 1.79 14.94 -3.66
N SER A 308 2.22 15.42 -2.50
CA SER A 308 1.62 15.04 -1.21
C SER A 308 0.44 15.94 -0.86
N THR A 309 -0.49 15.41 -0.06
CA THR A 309 -1.65 16.12 0.51
C THR A 309 -1.29 17.51 1.04
N ASP A 310 -0.24 17.62 1.87
CA ASP A 310 0.19 18.89 2.47
C ASP A 310 0.52 19.95 1.41
N ARG A 311 1.22 19.56 0.33
CA ARG A 311 1.56 20.45 -0.77
C ARG A 311 0.32 20.86 -1.57
N ILE A 312 -0.60 19.92 -1.81
CA ILE A 312 -1.88 20.20 -2.47
C ILE A 312 -2.67 21.26 -1.68
N THR A 313 -2.72 21.20 -0.34
CA THR A 313 -3.43 22.21 0.47
C THR A 313 -2.83 23.61 0.36
N GLN A 314 -1.55 23.73 -0.01
CA GLN A 314 -0.80 24.99 -0.14
C GLN A 314 -0.66 25.46 -1.60
N PHE A 315 -1.04 24.64 -2.58
CA PHE A 315 -0.76 24.81 -4.01
C PHE A 315 -1.18 26.20 -4.54
N PRO A 316 -0.33 26.94 -5.30
CA PRO A 316 -0.66 28.30 -5.73
C PRO A 316 -1.94 28.39 -6.57
N CYS A 317 -2.94 29.15 -6.11
CA CYS A 317 -4.24 29.24 -6.78
C CYS A 317 -4.14 29.65 -8.25
N LYS A 318 -3.31 30.66 -8.57
CA LYS A 318 -3.10 31.11 -9.95
C LYS A 318 -2.57 29.99 -10.87
N ALA A 319 -1.69 29.12 -10.35
CA ALA A 319 -1.18 27.99 -11.11
C ALA A 319 -2.28 26.94 -11.35
N LEU A 320 -3.02 26.56 -10.29
CA LEU A 320 -4.10 25.57 -10.37
C LEU A 320 -5.17 25.97 -11.38
N TRP A 321 -5.63 27.22 -11.29
CA TRP A 321 -6.59 27.82 -12.24
C TRP A 321 -6.06 27.99 -13.67
N THR A 322 -4.74 28.05 -13.87
CA THR A 322 -4.17 28.16 -15.23
C THR A 322 -4.12 26.79 -15.89
N ILE A 323 -3.68 25.78 -15.14
CA ILE A 323 -3.70 24.37 -15.57
C ILE A 323 -5.14 23.93 -15.86
N ASP A 324 -6.08 24.16 -14.94
CA ASP A 324 -7.47 23.73 -15.09
C ASP A 324 -8.14 24.36 -16.33
N ARG A 325 -7.97 25.68 -16.53
CA ARG A 325 -8.55 26.36 -17.70
C ARG A 325 -7.94 25.90 -19.03
N LEU A 326 -6.64 25.58 -19.07
CA LEU A 326 -6.02 25.00 -20.26
C LEU A 326 -6.67 23.66 -20.63
N TRP A 327 -6.80 22.76 -19.66
CA TRP A 327 -7.46 21.46 -19.84
C TRP A 327 -8.91 21.61 -20.29
N VAL A 328 -9.70 22.44 -19.59
CA VAL A 328 -11.11 22.70 -19.93
C VAL A 328 -11.25 23.30 -21.33
N TYR A 329 -10.41 24.26 -21.71
CA TYR A 329 -10.50 24.94 -23.00
C TYR A 329 -10.21 23.99 -24.17
N TYR A 330 -9.04 23.34 -24.19
CA TYR A 330 -8.64 22.50 -25.31
C TYR A 330 -9.41 21.18 -25.40
N SER A 331 -9.94 20.67 -24.28
CA SER A 331 -10.80 19.48 -24.28
C SER A 331 -12.28 19.77 -24.58
N GLN A 332 -12.65 21.01 -24.91
CA GLN A 332 -14.04 21.44 -25.12
C GLN A 332 -14.94 21.13 -23.90
N GLY A 333 -14.40 21.38 -22.69
CA GLY A 333 -15.07 21.14 -21.41
C GLY A 333 -15.10 19.68 -20.95
N ARG A 334 -14.37 18.76 -21.62
CA ARG A 334 -14.40 17.33 -21.27
C ARG A 334 -13.48 16.95 -20.11
N PHE A 335 -12.35 17.61 -19.97
CA PHE A 335 -11.26 17.29 -19.04
C PHE A 335 -10.90 18.52 -18.18
N GLY A 336 -10.31 18.28 -17.01
CA GLY A 336 -9.97 19.33 -16.04
C GLY A 336 -10.34 18.94 -14.60
N PHE A 337 -9.65 19.55 -13.63
CA PHE A 337 -9.89 19.33 -12.20
C PHE A 337 -11.25 19.88 -11.74
N SER A 338 -11.74 20.96 -12.36
CA SER A 338 -13.10 21.48 -12.12
C SER A 338 -14.20 20.53 -12.62
N VAL A 339 -14.00 19.92 -13.80
CA VAL A 339 -14.89 18.87 -14.34
C VAL A 339 -14.88 17.65 -13.41
N GLN A 340 -13.70 17.22 -12.96
CA GLN A 340 -13.54 16.15 -11.97
C GLN A 340 -14.23 16.48 -10.64
N LYS A 341 -14.10 17.70 -10.10
CA LYS A 341 -14.80 18.11 -8.86
C LYS A 341 -16.31 17.97 -9.00
N GLN A 342 -16.88 18.47 -10.11
CA GLN A 342 -18.33 18.35 -10.36
C GLN A 342 -18.79 16.89 -10.37
N ILE A 343 -18.00 15.99 -10.95
CA ILE A 343 -18.30 14.55 -10.96
C ILE A 343 -18.16 13.94 -9.56
N TYR A 344 -17.13 14.32 -8.80
CA TYR A 344 -16.90 13.86 -7.42
C TYR A 344 -18.04 14.28 -6.48
N ASP A 345 -18.47 15.54 -6.55
CA ASP A 345 -19.62 16.04 -5.80
C ASP A 345 -20.92 15.33 -6.23
N ALA A 346 -21.13 15.11 -7.53
CA ALA A 346 -22.32 14.42 -8.06
C ALA A 346 -22.43 12.94 -7.65
N VAL A 347 -21.33 12.25 -7.34
CA VAL A 347 -21.35 10.89 -6.77
C VAL A 347 -21.39 10.87 -5.24
N GLY A 348 -21.57 12.03 -4.60
CA GLY A 348 -21.64 12.18 -3.14
C GLY A 348 -20.28 12.06 -2.46
N GLN A 349 -19.21 12.54 -3.11
CA GLN A 349 -17.82 12.50 -2.65
C GLN A 349 -17.29 11.08 -2.34
N ASN A 350 -17.99 10.07 -2.86
CA ASN A 350 -17.59 8.68 -2.76
C ASN A 350 -16.52 8.37 -3.81
N TYR A 351 -15.28 8.17 -3.36
CA TYR A 351 -14.12 7.99 -4.26
C TYR A 351 -14.19 6.73 -5.12
N ASP A 352 -14.85 5.68 -4.63
CA ASP A 352 -15.03 4.42 -5.34
C ASP A 352 -15.93 4.59 -6.59
N ARG A 353 -17.10 5.22 -6.38
CA ARG A 353 -18.02 5.62 -7.46
C ARG A 353 -17.43 6.67 -8.40
N PHE A 354 -16.55 7.52 -7.89
CA PHE A 354 -15.83 8.51 -8.69
C PHE A 354 -14.87 7.82 -9.67
N GLY A 355 -14.09 6.85 -9.18
CA GLY A 355 -13.23 6.00 -10.02
C GLY A 355 -14.00 5.24 -11.10
N ASP A 356 -15.17 4.67 -10.77
CA ASP A 356 -16.08 4.04 -11.75
C ASP A 356 -16.58 5.06 -12.79
N ARG A 357 -17.01 6.25 -12.36
CA ARG A 357 -17.59 7.27 -13.25
C ARG A 357 -16.58 7.84 -14.24
N LEU A 358 -15.31 7.93 -13.84
CA LEU A 358 -14.18 8.31 -14.70
C LEU A 358 -13.59 7.14 -15.49
N GLN A 359 -14.00 5.89 -15.23
CA GLN A 359 -13.36 4.66 -15.72
C GLN A 359 -11.85 4.55 -15.38
N TRP A 360 -11.45 5.09 -14.24
CA TRP A 360 -10.16 4.76 -13.60
C TRP A 360 -10.23 3.42 -12.87
N LYS A 361 -11.43 3.04 -12.40
CA LYS A 361 -11.74 1.71 -11.89
C LYS A 361 -12.66 1.00 -12.90
N VAL A 362 -12.40 -0.29 -13.15
CA VAL A 362 -13.22 -1.17 -14.00
C VAL A 362 -13.23 -2.56 -13.35
N ASN A 363 -14.42 -3.15 -13.20
CA ASN A 363 -14.59 -4.47 -12.54
C ASN A 363 -13.91 -4.56 -11.16
N GLN A 364 -14.08 -3.51 -10.34
CA GLN A 364 -13.43 -3.29 -9.03
C GLN A 364 -11.90 -3.10 -9.04
N ASN A 365 -11.23 -3.25 -10.18
CA ASN A 365 -9.79 -3.04 -10.30
C ASN A 365 -9.45 -1.63 -10.78
N TRP A 366 -8.51 -0.98 -10.10
CA TRP A 366 -7.96 0.31 -10.54
C TRP A 366 -6.93 0.09 -11.64
N LYS A 367 -7.01 0.89 -12.71
CA LYS A 367 -6.08 0.83 -13.83
C LYS A 367 -4.70 1.37 -13.45
N ASN A 368 -3.65 0.80 -14.02
CA ASN A 368 -2.33 1.44 -14.00
C ASN A 368 -2.34 2.65 -14.95
N TYR A 369 -1.38 3.56 -14.78
CA TYR A 369 -1.26 4.73 -15.66
C TYR A 369 -1.13 4.36 -17.15
N ALA A 370 -0.46 3.24 -17.44
CA ALA A 370 -0.29 2.72 -18.80
C ALA A 370 -1.60 2.22 -19.45
N ASP A 371 -2.61 1.86 -18.65
CA ASP A 371 -3.88 1.26 -19.11
C ASP A 371 -5.02 2.31 -19.27
N LEU A 372 -4.70 3.58 -19.09
CA LEU A 372 -5.63 4.71 -19.17
C LEU A 372 -5.91 5.13 -20.61
N ASN A 373 -7.07 5.75 -20.81
CA ASN A 373 -7.52 6.16 -22.13
C ASN A 373 -7.10 7.61 -22.40
N PHE A 374 -6.00 7.80 -23.13
CA PHE A 374 -5.52 9.11 -23.57
C PHE A 374 -6.09 9.56 -24.93
N SER A 375 -7.24 9.03 -25.35
CA SER A 375 -7.97 9.54 -26.53
C SER A 375 -8.87 10.73 -26.17
N PRO A 376 -9.19 11.64 -27.10
CA PRO A 376 -10.19 12.69 -26.86
C PRO A 376 -11.61 12.13 -26.58
N GLN A 377 -11.86 10.87 -26.94
CA GLN A 377 -13.11 10.16 -26.65
C GLN A 377 -13.16 9.56 -25.23
N ALA A 378 -12.11 9.70 -24.42
CA ALA A 378 -12.11 9.24 -23.03
C ALA A 378 -13.26 9.87 -22.20
N PRO A 379 -13.68 9.22 -21.10
CA PRO A 379 -14.81 9.68 -20.28
C PRO A 379 -14.70 11.12 -19.81
N LEU A 380 -15.84 11.75 -19.53
CA LEU A 380 -15.88 13.08 -18.93
C LEU A 380 -15.06 13.07 -17.62
N GLY A 381 -14.13 14.01 -17.47
CA GLY A 381 -13.23 14.14 -16.33
C GLY A 381 -12.06 13.15 -16.28
N HIS A 382 -11.86 12.27 -17.28
CA HIS A 382 -10.82 11.21 -17.21
C HIS A 382 -9.39 11.73 -17.01
N LEU A 383 -9.12 12.97 -17.42
CA LEU A 383 -7.82 13.65 -17.32
C LEU A 383 -7.99 15.07 -16.73
N PRO A 384 -6.95 15.69 -16.16
CA PRO A 384 -5.62 15.13 -15.85
C PRO A 384 -5.59 14.35 -14.52
N LEU A 385 -4.53 13.59 -14.29
CA LEU A 385 -4.29 12.86 -13.04
C LEU A 385 -2.82 12.62 -12.65
N GLY A 386 -1.86 12.69 -13.59
CA GLY A 386 -0.48 12.23 -13.35
C GLY A 386 0.25 12.85 -12.16
N ALA A 387 -0.14 14.07 -11.75
CA ALA A 387 0.38 14.77 -10.58
C ALA A 387 0.08 14.08 -9.23
N LEU A 388 -0.94 13.22 -9.17
CA LEU A 388 -1.52 12.67 -7.94
C LEU A 388 -1.31 11.15 -7.77
N ILE A 389 -0.82 10.46 -8.80
CA ILE A 389 -0.53 9.02 -8.80
C ILE A 389 0.95 8.69 -9.03
N THR A 390 1.32 7.49 -8.57
CA THR A 390 2.61 6.84 -8.83
C THR A 390 2.44 5.69 -9.82
N ASP A 391 3.51 5.42 -10.56
CA ASP A 391 3.59 4.38 -11.60
C ASP A 391 3.31 2.98 -11.05
N THR A 392 3.59 2.76 -9.76
CA THR A 392 3.18 1.60 -8.97
C THR A 392 1.96 1.94 -8.10
N SER A 393 0.82 1.32 -8.42
CA SER A 393 -0.50 1.69 -7.87
C SER A 393 -0.80 1.03 -6.52
N LEU A 394 -0.22 1.55 -5.43
CA LEU A 394 -0.56 1.18 -4.04
C LEU A 394 -1.27 2.32 -3.27
N GLY A 395 -1.90 3.26 -3.97
CA GLY A 395 -2.29 4.56 -3.38
C GLY A 395 -3.56 5.21 -3.89
N TRP A 396 -4.56 4.47 -4.39
CA TRP A 396 -5.87 5.02 -4.80
C TRP A 396 -6.80 5.27 -3.60
N PHE A 397 -6.34 6.00 -2.58
CA PHE A 397 -7.14 6.31 -1.37
C PHE A 397 -7.95 7.61 -1.48
N GLY A 398 -7.75 8.41 -2.53
CA GLY A 398 -8.56 9.59 -2.84
C GLY A 398 -8.35 10.83 -1.99
N PHE A 399 -7.50 10.76 -0.94
CA PHE A 399 -7.18 11.89 -0.07
C PHE A 399 -6.56 13.06 -0.83
N GLU A 400 -5.74 12.79 -1.84
CA GLU A 400 -5.12 13.78 -2.72
C GLU A 400 -6.17 14.53 -3.56
N TRP A 401 -7.17 13.81 -4.08
CA TRP A 401 -8.29 14.40 -4.85
C TRP A 401 -9.19 15.25 -3.96
N ALA A 402 -9.61 14.73 -2.81
CA ALA A 402 -10.39 15.50 -1.84
C ALA A 402 -9.66 16.80 -1.44
N SER A 403 -8.33 16.72 -1.25
CA SER A 403 -7.50 17.88 -0.93
C SER A 403 -7.37 18.86 -2.10
N LEU A 404 -7.28 18.36 -3.34
CA LEU A 404 -7.19 19.20 -4.53
C LEU A 404 -8.51 19.92 -4.80
N PHE A 405 -9.63 19.24 -4.65
CA PHE A 405 -10.96 19.82 -4.82
C PHE A 405 -11.27 20.86 -3.72
N ALA A 406 -10.91 20.56 -2.46
CA ALA A 406 -11.00 21.55 -1.38
C ALA A 406 -10.08 22.76 -1.62
N ARG A 407 -8.89 22.56 -2.22
CA ARG A 407 -8.01 23.68 -2.62
C ARG A 407 -8.63 24.49 -3.76
N LEU A 408 -9.17 23.83 -4.79
CA LEU A 408 -9.83 24.47 -5.94
C LEU A 408 -11.01 25.34 -5.47
N GLU A 409 -11.80 24.85 -4.52
CA GLU A 409 -12.93 25.56 -3.92
C GLU A 409 -12.51 26.79 -3.11
N ARG A 410 -11.50 26.69 -2.24
CA ARG A 410 -10.93 27.86 -1.53
C ARG A 410 -10.29 28.86 -2.50
N CYS A 411 -9.72 28.38 -3.60
CA CYS A 411 -9.19 29.24 -4.67
C CYS A 411 -10.30 29.90 -5.51
N GLN A 412 -11.55 29.44 -5.43
CA GLN A 412 -12.74 30.10 -6.00
C GLN A 412 -13.38 31.06 -5.00
N ASN A 413 -13.45 30.67 -3.73
CA ASN A 413 -14.03 31.43 -2.63
C ASN A 413 -12.97 31.72 -1.55
N PRO A 414 -12.12 32.77 -1.71
CA PRO A 414 -11.05 33.10 -0.74
C PRO A 414 -11.56 33.68 0.59
N SER A 415 -12.85 33.53 0.89
CA SER A 415 -13.55 34.10 2.06
C SER A 415 -14.21 33.04 2.95
N SER A 416 -14.01 31.75 2.66
CA SER A 416 -14.57 30.60 3.38
C SER A 416 -13.51 29.76 4.10
#